data_AF-A0A5S9MHU6-F1
#
_entry.id   AF-A0A5S9MHU6-F1
#
_cell.length_a   1.000
_cell.length_b   1.000
_cell.length_c   1.000
_cell.angle_alpha   90.00
_cell.angle_beta   90.00
_cell.angle_gamma   90.00
#
_symmetry.space_group_name_H-M   'P 1'
#
loop_
_entity.id
_entity.type
_entity.pdbx_description
1 polymer ?
#
loop_
_entity_poly.entity_id
_entity_poly.type
_entity_poly.pdbx_seq_one_letter_code
_entity_poly.pdbx_strand_id
1 'polypeptide(L)'
;MKHRLRKKGIYYINRLSLKWIFAMARAEYWVVNSRLPLWVPKPDHTTYLQTWHGTPLKRLAMDMDEVHMPGTNTKKYKKRISQKRSIELGLSHFSKCLLD
;
A
#
# COMPACT_ATOMS: atom_id res chain seq x y z
N MET A 1 19.99 -8.89 5.87
CA MET A 1 19.21 -7.66 6.10
C MET A 1 19.10 -7.27 7.58
N LYS A 2 18.59 -8.16 8.46
CA LYS A 2 18.44 -7.91 9.91
C LYS A 2 19.71 -7.43 10.62
N HIS A 3 20.86 -8.02 10.28
CA HIS A 3 22.17 -7.61 10.81
C HIS A 3 22.52 -6.14 10.48
N ARG A 4 22.20 -5.68 9.25
CA ARG A 4 22.45 -4.29 8.84
C ARG A 4 21.56 -3.29 9.57
N LEU A 5 20.31 -3.65 9.82
CA LEU A 5 19.36 -2.82 10.55
C LEU A 5 19.77 -2.67 12.02
N ARG A 6 20.18 -3.79 12.65
CA ARG A 6 20.66 -3.79 14.04
C ARG A 6 21.91 -2.94 14.23
N LYS A 7 22.87 -2.99 13.27
CA LYS A 7 24.05 -2.11 13.30
C LYS A 7 23.72 -0.62 13.24
N LYS A 8 22.60 -0.24 12.61
CA LYS A 8 22.13 1.15 12.51
C LYS A 8 21.20 1.55 13.65
N GLY A 9 20.98 0.69 14.65
CA GLY A 9 20.04 0.97 15.75
C GLY A 9 18.56 1.04 15.32
N ILE A 10 18.21 0.50 14.14
CA ILE A 10 16.86 0.56 13.60
C ILE A 10 16.02 -0.58 14.21
N TYR A 11 14.93 -0.21 14.88
CA TYR A 11 13.95 -1.17 15.39
C TYR A 11 13.18 -1.83 14.25
N TYR A 12 13.06 -3.16 14.29
CA TYR A 12 12.26 -3.92 13.34
C TYR A 12 11.48 -5.01 14.05
N ILE A 13 10.28 -5.30 13.55
CA ILE A 13 9.38 -6.32 14.09
C ILE A 13 9.14 -7.36 13.00
N ASN A 14 9.11 -8.64 13.36
CA ASN A 14 8.76 -9.69 12.41
C ASN A 14 7.29 -9.55 12.00
N ARG A 15 7.02 -9.51 10.70
CA ARG A 15 5.68 -9.44 10.13
C ARG A 15 4.82 -10.61 10.62
N LEU A 16 3.52 -10.38 10.84
CA LEU A 16 2.54 -11.36 11.32
C LEU A 16 2.83 -11.94 12.72
N SER A 17 3.79 -11.41 13.47
CA SER A 17 3.92 -11.71 14.88
C SER A 17 2.87 -10.95 15.71
N LEU A 18 2.55 -11.45 16.91
CA LEU A 18 1.65 -10.74 17.84
C LEU A 18 2.13 -9.30 18.11
N LYS A 19 3.45 -9.11 18.29
CA LYS A 19 4.06 -7.79 18.46
C LYS A 19 3.79 -6.87 17.27
N TRP A 20 3.78 -7.41 16.04
CA TRP A 20 3.49 -6.63 14.84
C TRP A 20 2.01 -6.21 14.78
N ILE A 21 1.08 -7.09 15.15
CA ILE A 21 -0.35 -6.78 15.17
C ILE A 21 -0.61 -5.62 16.14
N PHE A 22 -0.10 -5.70 17.37
CA PHE A 22 -0.24 -4.62 18.35
C PHE A 22 0.49 -3.34 17.97
N ALA A 23 1.62 -3.43 17.27
CA ALA A 23 2.31 -2.25 16.76
C ALA A 23 1.51 -1.56 15.65
N MET A 24 0.95 -2.32 14.71
CA MET A 24 0.11 -1.79 13.64
C MET A 24 -1.17 -1.16 14.19
N ALA A 25 -1.85 -1.81 15.14
CA ALA A 25 -3.11 -1.33 15.70
C ALA A 25 -2.97 -0.03 16.53
N ARG A 26 -1.77 0.23 17.09
CA ARG A 26 -1.48 1.43 17.90
C ARG A 26 -0.78 2.55 17.12
N ALA A 27 -0.32 2.27 15.90
CA ALA A 27 0.44 3.24 15.14
C ALA A 27 -0.48 4.35 14.61
N GLU A 28 -0.07 5.60 14.80
CA GLU A 28 -0.77 6.76 14.24
C GLU A 28 -0.57 6.92 12.73
N TYR A 29 0.59 6.45 12.21
CA TYR A 29 0.95 6.59 10.80
C TYR A 29 1.42 5.27 10.21
N TRP A 30 0.83 4.87 9.08
CA TRP A 30 1.29 3.75 8.27
C TRP A 30 1.89 4.28 6.98
N VAL A 31 3.22 4.29 6.89
CA VAL A 31 3.95 4.66 5.67
C VAL A 31 4.24 3.41 4.86
N VAL A 32 3.62 3.30 3.69
CA VAL A 32 3.66 2.09 2.87
C VAL A 32 3.78 2.42 1.39
N ASN A 33 4.65 1.69 0.71
CA ASN A 33 4.85 1.82 -0.74
C ASN A 33 4.01 0.80 -1.56
N SER A 34 3.35 -0.12 -0.86
CA SER A 34 2.67 -1.28 -1.43
C SER A 34 1.38 -1.55 -0.67
N ARG A 35 0.50 -2.38 -1.25
CA ARG A 35 -0.83 -2.63 -0.70
C ARG A 35 -0.72 -3.50 0.55
N LEU A 36 -1.33 -3.07 1.66
CA LEU A 36 -1.58 -3.94 2.79
C LEU A 36 -2.70 -4.96 2.51
N PRO A 37 -2.69 -6.14 3.16
CA PRO A 37 -3.74 -7.14 3.04
C PRO A 37 -5.10 -6.60 3.48
N LEU A 38 -6.18 -7.04 2.84
CA LEU A 38 -7.55 -6.59 3.16
C LEU A 38 -8.02 -7.01 4.56
N TRP A 39 -7.45 -8.06 5.13
CA TRP A 39 -7.81 -8.57 6.45
C TRP A 39 -7.23 -7.73 7.60
N VAL A 40 -6.30 -6.80 7.33
CA VAL A 40 -5.77 -5.88 8.35
C VAL A 40 -6.71 -4.67 8.40
N PRO A 41 -7.56 -4.56 9.43
CA PRO A 41 -8.43 -3.39 9.56
C PRO A 41 -7.58 -2.15 9.82
N LYS A 42 -7.86 -1.06 9.11
CA LYS A 42 -7.23 0.24 9.37
C LYS A 42 -7.89 0.84 10.62
N PRO A 43 -7.15 1.14 11.70
CA PRO A 43 -7.72 1.87 12.82
C PRO A 43 -8.16 3.28 12.37
N ASP A 44 -9.21 3.80 12.99
CA ASP A 44 -9.79 5.10 12.58
C ASP A 44 -8.82 6.26 12.83
N HIS A 45 -8.05 6.19 13.92
CA HIS A 45 -7.03 7.17 14.28
C HIS A 45 -5.75 7.08 13.44
N THR A 46 -5.57 6.01 12.66
CA THR A 46 -4.37 5.81 11.86
C THR A 46 -4.49 6.49 10.49
N THR A 47 -3.50 7.32 10.18
CA THR A 47 -3.27 7.90 8.85
C THR A 47 -2.50 6.92 7.97
N TYR A 48 -3.12 6.50 6.86
CA TYR A 48 -2.50 5.61 5.88
C TYR A 48 -1.85 6.44 4.77
N LEU A 49 -0.51 6.47 4.76
CA LEU A 49 0.31 7.18 3.79
C LEU A 49 0.84 6.22 2.72
N GLN A 50 0.21 6.26 1.54
CA GLN A 50 0.64 5.45 0.40
C GLN A 50 1.63 6.25 -0.46
N THR A 51 2.90 5.83 -0.51
CA THR A 51 3.94 6.48 -1.33
C THR A 51 4.03 5.92 -2.74
N TRP A 52 3.43 4.74 -2.98
CA TRP A 52 3.65 3.95 -4.19
C TRP A 52 5.15 3.64 -4.42
N HIS A 53 5.50 3.05 -5.57
CA HIS A 53 6.86 2.59 -5.88
C HIS A 53 7.38 3.11 -7.23
N GLY A 54 6.81 4.21 -7.73
CA GLY A 54 7.27 4.88 -8.95
C GLY A 54 6.16 5.22 -9.92
N THR A 55 6.54 5.96 -10.98
CA THR A 55 5.64 6.39 -12.05
C THR A 55 5.15 5.17 -12.85
N PRO A 56 3.84 5.03 -13.05
CA PRO A 56 3.30 3.91 -13.81
C PRO A 56 3.63 4.06 -15.30
N LEU A 57 4.44 3.15 -15.84
CA LEU A 57 4.64 3.03 -17.29
C LEU A 57 3.50 2.25 -17.97
N LYS A 58 2.89 1.30 -17.24
CA LYS A 58 1.77 0.48 -17.71
C LYS A 58 0.47 1.00 -17.11
N ARG A 59 -0.64 0.86 -17.83
CA ARG A 59 -1.99 1.11 -17.28
C ARG A 59 -2.25 0.14 -16.14
N LEU A 60 -2.64 0.66 -14.97
CA LEU A 60 -2.83 -0.12 -13.75
C LEU A 60 -4.18 0.16 -13.12
N ALA A 61 -4.62 -0.77 -12.28
CA ALA A 61 -5.78 -0.63 -11.43
C ALA A 61 -7.09 -0.38 -12.20
N MET A 62 -7.62 0.85 -12.17
CA MET A 62 -8.89 1.19 -12.82
C MET A 62 -8.74 1.39 -14.33
N ASP A 63 -7.53 1.73 -14.78
CA ASP A 63 -7.22 2.03 -16.19
C ASP A 63 -6.93 0.78 -17.03
N MET A 64 -7.11 -0.42 -16.45
CA MET A 64 -6.99 -1.68 -17.18
C MET A 64 -8.33 -2.05 -17.81
N ASP A 65 -8.31 -2.32 -19.12
CA ASP A 65 -9.49 -2.71 -19.89
C ASP A 65 -9.93 -4.15 -19.53
N GLU A 66 -8.99 -5.08 -19.50
CA GLU A 66 -9.22 -6.48 -19.13
C GLU A 66 -8.17 -7.02 -18.15
N VAL A 67 -8.61 -7.84 -17.20
CA VAL A 67 -7.74 -8.47 -16.21
C VAL A 67 -7.91 -9.98 -16.27
N HIS A 68 -6.97 -10.65 -16.93
CA HIS A 68 -6.88 -12.11 -16.99
C HIS A 68 -5.94 -12.61 -15.90
N MET A 69 -6.46 -12.76 -14.68
CA MET A 69 -5.72 -13.33 -13.54
C MET A 69 -6.47 -14.55 -12.99
N PRO A 70 -5.78 -15.68 -12.73
CA PRO A 70 -6.43 -16.86 -12.15
C PRO A 70 -7.05 -16.52 -10.80
N GLY A 71 -8.33 -16.87 -10.60
CA GLY A 71 -9.06 -16.64 -9.35
C GLY A 71 -9.72 -15.26 -9.18
N THR A 72 -9.68 -14.38 -10.18
CA THR A 72 -10.44 -13.11 -10.17
C THR A 72 -10.93 -12.73 -11.57
N ASN A 73 -12.03 -11.97 -11.64
CA ASN A 73 -12.55 -11.37 -12.87
C ASN A 73 -12.36 -9.84 -12.80
N THR A 74 -12.29 -9.15 -13.95
CA THR A 74 -12.09 -7.71 -14.10
C THR A 74 -13.01 -6.89 -13.18
N LYS A 75 -14.31 -7.23 -13.11
CA LYS A 75 -15.28 -6.52 -12.24
C LYS A 75 -14.94 -6.66 -10.74
N LYS A 76 -14.55 -7.87 -10.30
CA LYS A 76 -14.21 -8.17 -8.90
C LYS A 76 -12.89 -7.50 -8.50
N TYR A 77 -11.95 -7.41 -9.43
CA TYR A 77 -10.68 -6.71 -9.24
C TYR A 77 -10.88 -5.20 -9.08
N LYS A 78 -11.64 -4.56 -9.99
CA LYS A 78 -11.95 -3.12 -9.91
C LYS A 78 -12.69 -2.75 -8.62
N LYS A 79 -13.66 -3.56 -8.19
CA LYS A 79 -14.37 -3.35 -6.90
C LYS A 79 -13.43 -3.37 -5.68
N ARG A 80 -12.45 -4.28 -5.66
CA ARG A 80 -11.45 -4.38 -4.57
C ARG A 80 -10.49 -3.19 -4.52
N ILE A 81 -10.27 -2.52 -5.64
CA ILE A 81 -9.43 -1.32 -5.72
C ILE A 81 -10.19 -0.10 -5.19
N SER A 82 -11.43 0.11 -5.67
CA SER A 82 -12.23 1.28 -5.31
C SER A 82 -12.57 1.38 -3.81
N GLN A 83 -12.65 0.25 -3.11
CA GLN A 83 -13.00 0.23 -1.69
C GLN A 83 -11.88 0.75 -0.76
N LYS A 84 -10.64 0.90 -1.25
CA LYS A 84 -9.51 1.37 -0.45
C LYS A 84 -9.46 2.90 -0.45
N ARG A 85 -9.87 3.51 0.68
CA ARG A 85 -9.65 4.93 0.96
C ARG A 85 -8.30 5.09 1.68
N SER A 86 -7.29 5.52 0.94
CA SER A 86 -5.96 5.85 1.44
C SER A 86 -5.66 7.31 1.10
N ILE A 87 -4.96 8.02 1.98
CA ILE A 87 -4.36 9.30 1.59
C ILE A 87 -3.16 8.92 0.73
N GLU A 88 -3.36 9.01 -0.58
CA GLU A 88 -2.30 8.77 -1.54
C GLU A 88 -1.48 10.05 -1.65
N LEU A 89 -0.18 9.97 -1.36
CA LEU A 89 0.73 11.01 -1.83
C LEU A 89 0.71 10.92 -3.34
N GLY A 90 -0.02 11.85 -3.95
CA GLY A 90 -0.36 11.82 -5.36
C GLY A 90 0.88 11.89 -6.24
N LEU A 91 1.35 10.73 -6.72
CA LEU A 91 2.11 10.67 -7.97
C LEU A 91 1.22 11.03 -9.18
N SER A 92 -0.10 11.02 -9.03
CA SER A 92 -1.02 11.46 -10.07
C SER A 92 -0.89 12.95 -10.40
N HIS A 93 -0.53 13.80 -9.43
CA HIS A 93 -0.27 15.22 -9.68
C HIS A 93 1.10 15.44 -10.33
N PHE A 94 2.11 14.66 -9.92
CA PHE A 94 3.46 14.74 -10.48
C PHE A 94 3.57 14.16 -11.90
N SER A 95 2.81 13.10 -12.21
CA SER A 95 2.83 12.47 -13.54
C SER A 95 2.02 13.24 -14.59
N LYS A 96 1.04 14.06 -14.19
CA LYS A 96 0.34 14.97 -15.13
C LYS A 96 1.27 16.10 -15.57
N CYS A 97 2.03 16.68 -14.65
CA CYS A 97 3.03 17.72 -14.94
C CYS A 97 4.22 17.25 -15.81
N LEU A 98 4.42 15.95 -16.01
CA LEU A 98 5.52 15.38 -16.81
C LEU A 98 5.07 14.94 -18.21
N LEU A 99 3.79 15.15 -18.55
CA LEU A 99 3.19 14.82 -19.84
C LEU A 99 2.53 16.04 -20.51
N ASP A 100 2.73 17.24 -19.95
CA ASP A 100 2.41 18.54 -20.55
C ASP A 100 3.70 19.29 -20.93
#